data_AF-A0A7V4M7M5-F1
#
_entry.id   AF-A0A7V4M7M5-F1
#
_cell.length_a   1.000
_cell.length_b   1.000
_cell.length_c   1.000
_cell.angle_alpha   90.00
_cell.angle_beta   90.00
_cell.angle_gamma   90.00
#
_symmetry.space_group_name_H-M   'P 1'
#
loop_
_entity.id
_entity.type
_entity.pdbx_description
1 polymer ?
#
loop_
_entity_poly.entity_id
_entity_poly.type
_entity_poly.pdbx_seq_one_letter_code
_entity_poly.pdbx_strand_id
1 'polypeptide(L)' 'MKSRKSFLLRISPQLYEALEAWAQQEFRSVNAQIEYILKDAVRKKGRAVEETPEPAPDVGQTPSP' A
#
# COMPACT_ATOMS: atom_id res chain seq x y z
N MET A 1 6.12 -6.97 15.91
CA MET A 1 6.04 -6.51 14.50
C MET A 1 4.90 -7.25 13.83
N LYS A 2 3.77 -6.60 13.53
CA LYS A 2 2.71 -7.25 12.73
C LYS A 2 3.25 -7.37 11.30
N SER A 3 3.32 -8.58 10.76
CA SER A 3 3.71 -8.80 9.38
C SER A 3 2.69 -8.16 8.43
N ARG A 4 3.17 -7.52 7.36
CA ARG A 4 2.27 -7.02 6.30
C ARG A 4 1.60 -8.23 5.64
N LYS A 5 0.27 -8.23 5.63
CA LYS A 5 -0.50 -9.28 4.97
C LYS A 5 -0.48 -9.03 3.46
N SER A 6 0.22 -9.88 2.72
CA SER A 6 0.14 -9.89 1.25
C SER A 6 -1.16 -10.56 0.82
N PHE A 7 -1.87 -9.95 -0.13
CA PHE A 7 -3.05 -10.53 -0.76
C PHE A 7 -3.11 -10.14 -2.24
N LEU A 8 -3.69 -11.00 -3.06
CA LEU A 8 -3.91 -10.70 -4.47
C LEU A 8 -5.12 -9.78 -4.62
N LEU A 9 -4.88 -8.56 -5.08
CA LEU A 9 -5.91 -7.57 -5.39
C LEU A 9 -6.28 -7.67 -6.88
N ARG A 10 -7.55 -7.91 -7.18
CA ARG A 10 -8.08 -7.83 -8.55
C ARG A 10 -8.67 -6.45 -8.76
N ILE A 11 -8.14 -5.72 -9.74
CA ILE A 11 -8.59 -4.37 -10.13
C ILE A 11 -8.63 -4.28 -11.65
N SER A 12 -9.46 -3.39 -12.18
CA SER A 12 -9.48 -3.14 -13.63
C SER A 12 -8.18 -2.44 -14.06
N PRO A 13 -7.69 -2.69 -15.29
CA PRO A 13 -6.49 -2.04 -15.81
C PRO A 13 -6.59 -0.51 -15.79
N GLN A 14 -7.76 0.04 -16.14
CA GLN A 14 -7.98 1.49 -16.20
C GLN A 14 -7.89 2.14 -14.81
N LEU A 15 -8.34 1.45 -13.77
CA LEU A 15 -8.20 1.94 -12.40
C LEU A 15 -6.74 1.90 -11.96
N TYR A 16 -6.01 0.86 -12.34
CA TYR A 16 -4.58 0.75 -12.03
C TYR A 16 -3.78 1.89 -12.69
N GLU A 17 -4.03 2.20 -13.96
CA GLU A 17 -3.39 3.31 -14.67
C GLU A 17 -3.65 4.67 -13.98
N ALA A 18 -4.90 4.91 -13.55
CA ALA A 18 -5.24 6.12 -12.81
C ALA A 18 -4.53 6.20 -11.45
N LEU A 19 -4.41 5.08 -10.74
CA LEU A 19 -3.68 5.01 -9.47
C LEU A 19 -2.17 5.22 -9.66
N GLU A 20 -1.59 4.69 -10.74
CA GLU A 20 -0.18 4.85 -11.07
C GLU A 20 0.15 6.31 -11.38
N ALA A 21 -0.66 6.96 -12.22
CA ALA A 21 -0.50 8.38 -12.52
C ALA A 21 -0.60 9.26 -11.26
N TRP A 22 -1.56 8.96 -10.37
CA TRP A 22 -1.70 9.70 -9.10
C TRP A 22 -0.52 9.45 -8.16
N ALA A 23 -0.09 8.19 -7.99
CA ALA A 23 1.07 7.86 -7.17
C ALA A 23 2.34 8.59 -7.65
N GLN A 24 2.52 8.68 -8.97
CA GLN A 24 3.65 9.40 -9.58
C GLN A 24 3.61 10.90 -9.27
N GLN A 25 2.43 11.53 -9.29
CA GLN A 25 2.26 12.95 -8.95
C GLN A 25 2.63 13.24 -7.48
N GLU A 26 2.40 12.28 -6.58
CA GLU A 26 2.74 12.41 -5.16
C GLU A 26 4.13 11.86 -4.78
N PHE A 27 4.93 11.42 -5.77
CA PHE A 27 6.21 10.75 -5.54
C PHE A 27 6.11 9.54 -4.60
N ARG A 28 5.03 8.77 -4.73
CA ARG A 28 4.77 7.54 -3.96
C ARG A 28 4.84 6.31 -4.85
N SER A 29 5.07 5.15 -4.23
CA SER A 29 4.81 3.88 -4.90
C SER A 29 3.30 3.64 -5.02
N VAL A 30 2.88 2.89 -6.04
CA VAL A 30 1.46 2.52 -6.22
C VAL A 30 0.90 1.80 -4.99
N ASN A 31 1.69 0.93 -4.36
CA ASN A 31 1.28 0.25 -3.12
C ASN A 31 1.06 1.22 -1.96
N ALA A 32 1.96 2.19 -1.77
CA ALA A 32 1.79 3.22 -0.74
C ALA A 32 0.56 4.10 -1.01
N GLN A 33 0.28 4.41 -2.28
CA GLN A 33 -0.91 5.14 -2.69
C GLN A 33 -2.20 4.36 -2.37
N ILE A 34 -2.24 3.06 -2.73
CA ILE A 34 -3.38 2.18 -2.42
C ILE A 34 -3.60 2.12 -0.90
N GLU A 35 -2.54 1.94 -0.12
CA GLU A 35 -2.65 1.90 1.34
C GLU A 35 -3.20 3.21 1.93
N TYR A 36 -2.72 4.35 1.43
CA TYR A 36 -3.21 5.67 1.84
C TYR A 36 -4.72 5.81 1.59
N ILE A 37 -5.16 5.49 0.36
CA ILE A 37 -6.58 5.57 -0.03
C ILE A 37 -7.44 4.63 0.84
N LEU A 38 -6.98 3.40 1.09
CA LEU A 38 -7.71 2.45 1.91
C LEU A 38 -7.82 2.92 3.37
N LYS A 39 -6.73 3.45 3.95
CA LYS A 39 -6.74 4.03 5.29
C LYS A 39 -7.73 5.18 5.38
N ASP A 40 -7.68 6.12 4.44
CA ASP A 40 -8.59 7.25 4.38
C ASP A 40 -10.05 6.81 4.24
N ALA A 41 -10.35 5.87 3.35
CA ALA A 41 -11.69 5.34 3.16
C ALA A 41 -12.26 4.66 4.42
N VAL A 42 -11.45 3.88 5.14
CA VAL A 42 -11.86 3.23 6.40
C VAL A 42 -12.10 4.27 7.50
N ARG A 43 -11.23 5.28 7.62
CA ARG A 43 -11.39 6.40 8.56
C ARG A 43 -12.66 7.19 8.30
N LYS A 44 -12.94 7.51 7.03
CA LYS A 44 -14.17 8.20 6.59
C LYS A 44 -15.44 7.41 6.92
N LYS A 45 -15.35 6.08 7.02
CA LYS A 45 -16.45 5.20 7.45
C LYS A 45 -16.55 5.06 8.98
N GLY A 46 -15.81 5.86 9.75
CA GLY A 46 -15.85 5.86 11.21
C GLY A 46 -15.17 4.66 11.87
N ARG A 47 -14.33 3.92 11.13
CA ARG A 47 -13.58 2.79 11.65
C ARG A 47 -12.15 3.22 11.96
N ALA A 48 -11.64 2.86 13.13
CA ALA A 48 -10.25 3.06 13.48
C ALA A 48 -9.38 2.05 12.72
N VAL A 49 -8.38 2.56 11.98
CA VAL A 49 -7.24 1.75 11.55
C VAL A 49 -6.18 1.94 12.61
N GLU A 50 -5.87 0.91 13.39
CA GLU A 50 -4.74 0.99 14.33
C GLU A 50 -3.44 1.12 13.53
N GLU A 51 -2.81 2.29 13.63
CA GLU A 51 -1.49 2.54 13.06
C GLU A 51 -0.46 1.78 13.90
N THR A 52 -0.15 0.55 13.49
CA THR A 52 1.04 -0.12 14.03
C THR A 52 2.24 0.44 13.25
N PRO A 53 3.26 1.03 13.90
CA PRO A 53 4.41 1.59 13.21
C PRO A 53 5.04 0.53 12.31
N GLU A 54 5.30 0.90 11.07
CA GLU A 54 5.93 0.00 10.10
C GLU A 54 7.33 -0.37 10.60
N PRO A 55 7.68 -1.67 10.69
CA PRO A 55 9.08 -2.04 10.80
C PRO A 55 9.78 -1.64 9.50
N ALA A 56 10.99 -1.09 9.65
CA ALA A 56 11.86 -0.70 8.54
C ALA A 56 11.96 -1.82 7.47
N PRO A 57 12.15 -1.47 6.19
CA PRO A 57 12.26 -2.47 5.14
C PRO A 57 13.34 -3.49 5.50
N ASP A 58 12.97 -4.76 5.51
CA ASP A 58 13.90 -5.88 5.60
C ASP A 58 14.70 -5.95 4.29
N VAL A 59 15.81 -5.22 4.23
CA VAL A 59 16.75 -5.25 3.12
C VAL A 59 17.61 -6.51 3.29
N GLY A 60 17.05 -7.68 2.98
CA GLY A 60 17.75 -8.94 3.24
C GLY A 60 17.09 -10.20 2.72
N GLN A 61 17.14 -10.42 1.40
CA GLN A 61 17.40 -11.73 0.78
C GLN A 61 17.42 -11.60 -0.74
N THR A 62 18.57 -11.17 -1.28
CA THR A 62 19.01 -11.65 -2.59
C THR A 62 19.34 -13.14 -2.39
N PRO A 63 18.70 -14.09 -3.09
CA PRO A 63 19.26 -15.44 -3.14
C PRO A 63 20.62 -15.35 -3.86
N SER A 64 21.70 -15.70 -3.15
CA SER A 64 22.96 -16.00 -3.82
C SER A 64 22.75 -17.19 -4.78
N PRO A 65 23.34 -17.16 -5.99
CA PRO A 65 23.40 -18.34 -6.85
C PRO A 65 24.23 -19.47 -6.23
#